data_AF-A0A844MKS0-F1
#
_entry.id   AF-A0A844MKS0-F1
#
_cell.length_a   1.000
_cell.length_b   1.000
_cell.length_c   1.000
_cell.angle_alpha   90.00
_cell.angle_beta   90.00
_cell.angle_gamma   90.00
#
_symmetry.space_group_name_H-M   'P 1'
#
loop_
_entity.id
_entity.type
_entity.pdbx_description
1 polymer ?
#
loop_
_entity_poly.entity_id
_entity_poly.type
_entity_poly.pdbx_seq_one_letter_code
_entity_poly.pdbx_strand_id
1 'polypeptide(L)' 'MGLGLSISYQIVVEKHRGRLYFHSTLGKGTCFVVEIPVLTVTSDQ' A
#
# COMPACT_ATOMS: atom_id res chain seq x y z
N MET A 1 11.36 4.26 -16.12
CA MET A 1 11.89 4.19 -14.74
C MET A 1 10.74 4.39 -13.78
N GLY A 2 10.61 3.52 -12.77
CA GLY A 2 9.54 3.57 -11.76
C GLY A 2 8.51 2.44 -11.85
N LEU A 3 8.95 1.17 -11.86
CA LEU A 3 8.05 0.00 -11.78
C LEU A 3 7.77 -0.44 -10.34
N GLY A 4 8.62 -0.08 -9.39
CA GLY A 4 8.51 -0.54 -8.01
C GLY A 4 7.19 -0.14 -7.36
N LEU A 5 6.79 1.13 -7.48
CA LEU A 5 5.58 1.62 -6.82
C LEU A 5 4.29 1.10 -7.48
N SER A 6 4.28 0.91 -8.80
CA SER A 6 3.12 0.32 -9.50
C SER A 6 2.94 -1.16 -9.14
N ILE A 7 4.03 -1.93 -9.07
CA ILE A 7 4.00 -3.33 -8.62
C ILE A 7 3.55 -3.39 -7.15
N SER A 8 4.09 -2.52 -6.28
CA SER A 8 3.66 -2.45 -4.89
C SER A 8 2.18 -2.10 -4.76
N TYR A 9 1.64 -1.22 -5.59
CA TYR A 9 0.21 -0.89 -5.58
C TYR A 9 -0.67 -2.09 -5.96
N GLN A 10 -0.32 -2.78 -7.06
CA GLN A 10 -1.01 -4.00 -7.49
C GLN A 10 -1.03 -5.07 -6.39
N ILE A 11 0.11 -5.28 -5.72
CA ILE A 11 0.20 -6.27 -4.64
C ILE A 11 -0.59 -5.80 -3.41
N VAL A 12 -0.27 -4.63 -2.87
CA VAL A 12 -0.82 -4.19 -1.58
C VAL A 12 -2.30 -3.86 -1.69
N VAL A 13 -2.70 -3.06 -2.68
CA VAL A 13 -4.06 -2.50 -2.77
C VAL A 13 -4.99 -3.44 -3.53
N GLU A 14 -4.59 -3.91 -4.71
CA GLU A 14 -5.49 -4.71 -5.54
C GLU A 14 -5.61 -6.15 -5.03
N LYS A 15 -4.47 -6.83 -4.81
CA LYS A 15 -4.45 -8.24 -4.39
C LYS A 15 -4.78 -8.42 -2.91
N HIS A 16 -4.14 -7.66 -2.03
CA HIS A 16 -4.30 -7.83 -0.58
C HIS A 16 -5.38 -6.92 0.04
N ARG A 17 -6.02 -6.05 -0.75
CA ARG A 17 -7.02 -5.08 -0.24
C ARG A 17 -6.51 -4.24 0.92
N GLY A 18 -5.20 -4.01 0.94
CA GLY A 18 -4.50 -3.16 1.89
C GLY A 18 -4.43 -1.71 1.41
N ARG A 19 -3.57 -0.93 2.07
CA ARG A 19 -3.38 0.50 1.77
C ARG A 19 -1.90 0.78 1.58
N LEU A 20 -1.60 1.58 0.56
CA LEU A 20 -0.25 2.07 0.25
C LEU A 20 -0.32 3.59 0.14
N TYR A 21 0.39 4.29 1.02
CA TYR A 21 0.44 5.76 1.04
C TYR A 21 1.80 6.25 1.53
N PHE A 22 2.00 7.57 1.56
CA PHE A 22 3.24 8.15 2.03
C PHE A 22 3.02 9.39 2.88
N HIS A 23 3.97 9.64 3.77
CA HIS A 23 4.15 10.89 4.46
C HIS A 23 5.46 11.50 4.00
N SER A 24 5.41 12.69 3.41
CA SER A 24 6.60 13.43 3.01
C SER A 24 6.66 14.74 3.77
N THR A 25 7.84 15.09 4.25
CA THR A 25 8.12 16.42 4.79
C THR A 25 9.34 16.95 4.07
N LEU A 26 9.19 18.14 3.48
CA LEU A 26 10.27 18.78 2.73
C LEU A 26 11.53 18.91 3.61
N GLY A 27 12.68 18.54 3.06
CA GLY A 27 13.96 18.53 3.77
C GLY A 27 14.15 17.39 4.80
N LYS A 28 13.13 16.54 5.04
CA LYS A 28 13.23 15.36 5.92
C LYS A 28 13.08 14.03 5.18
N GLY A 29 12.64 14.07 3.93
CA GLY A 29 12.43 12.91 3.08
C GLY A 29 10.99 12.40 3.11
N THR A 30 10.80 11.19 2.59
CA THR A 30 9.50 10.56 2.40
C THR A 30 9.50 9.19 3.06
N CYS A 31 8.47 8.92 3.86
CA CYS A 31 8.17 7.62 4.43
C CYS A 31 7.00 7.00 3.67
N PHE A 32 7.19 5.79 3.15
CA PHE A 32 6.12 5.00 2.54
C PHE A 32 5.54 4.05 3.59
N VAL A 33 4.22 3.97 3.65
CA VAL A 33 3.48 3.16 4.62
C VAL A 33 2.67 2.11 3.85
N VAL A 34 2.80 0.86 4.30
CA VAL A 34 2.08 -0.31 3.77
C VAL A 34 1.25 -0.90 4.89
N GLU A 35 -0.06 -0.95 4.70
CA GLU A 35 -1.00 -1.58 5.63
C GLU A 35 -1.62 -2.81 4.95
N ILE A 36 -1.56 -3.96 5.62
CA ILE A 36 -2.18 -5.21 5.16
C ILE A 36 -3.21 -5.66 6.22
N PRO A 37 -4.47 -5.95 5.83
CA PRO A 37 -5.44 -6.49 6.75
C PRO A 37 -4.98 -7.86 7.29
N VAL A 38 -4.97 -8.01 8.62
CA VAL A 38 -4.62 -9.31 9.26
C VAL A 38 -5.73 -10.34 9.04
N LEU A 39 -6.98 -9.87 9.00
CA LEU A 39 -8.15 -10.68 8.71
C LEU A 39 -8.79 -10.14 7.43
N THR A 40 -8.96 -11.02 6.45
CA THR A 40 -9.81 -10.74 5.30
C THR A 40 -11.25 -10.91 5.76
N VAL A 41 -12.01 -9.82 5.80
CA VAL A 41 -13.47 -9.93 5.94
C VAL A 41 -13.98 -10.52 4.63
N THR A 42 -14.15 -11.84 4.59
CA THR A 42 -14.95 -12.49 3.57
C THR A 42 -16.39 -12.07 3.83
N SER A 43 -16.90 -11.18 2.99
CA SER A 43 -18.35 -10.99 2.88
C SER A 43 -18.91 -12.28 2.32
N ASP A 44 -19.31 -13.21 3.19
CA ASP A 44 -20.22 -14.29 2.80
C ASP A 44 -21.49 -13.61 2.28
N GLN A 45 -21.76 -13.81 0.99
CA GLN A 45 -23.08 -13.64 0.41
C GLN A 45 -23.81 -14.98 0.51
#